data_AF-A0A2G9UIE2-F1
#
_entry.id   AF-A0A2G9UIE2-F1
#
_cell.length_a   1.000
_cell.length_b   1.000
_cell.length_c   1.000
_cell.angle_alpha   90.00
_cell.angle_beta   90.00
_cell.angle_gamma   90.00
#
_symmetry.space_group_name_H-M   'P 1'
#
loop_
_entity.id
_entity.type
_entity.pdbx_description
1 polymer ?
#
loop_
_entity_poly.entity_id
_entity_poly.type
_entity_poly.pdbx_seq_one_letter_code
_entity_poly.pdbx_strand_id
1 'polypeptide(L)'
;MSYSLIMLDEAHERTINTDVLFGLLKAAAKKRPDLKLIITSATLDAVKFSEYFLEAPIFTIPGRTFPVEILYTREPETDYLDAAHITVMQIHLTEPPGDILVFLTGQEEIDTSCEVLYERMKALGPDVPELLILPVYGALPSEMQTRIFDPAPPGKRKVVIATNIAETSLTIDGIYFVVDPGFVKQKIYNPKSGMDSLVVTPISQAAAKQRAGRAGRTGPGKCYRLYTERAYRDEMLPTPVPEIQRTNLASTLLSLKAMGINNLIDFDFMDAPPLDSMITALHQLHTLSALDGDGLLTKLGRRVSIFSGTLVELWNQNSCADANYENSIKILSSFIIIWKPHNGFLLGFLYCAYCKC
;
A
#
# COMPACT_ATOMS: atom_id res chain seq x y z
N MET A 1 17.49 -0.79 -24.98
CA MET A 1 16.43 -1.13 -23.99
C MET A 1 15.35 -1.94 -24.69
N SER A 2 14.84 -2.99 -24.05
CA SER A 2 14.16 -4.15 -24.65
C SER A 2 12.63 -4.07 -24.77
N TYR A 3 12.00 -2.99 -24.32
CA TYR A 3 10.54 -2.89 -24.25
C TYR A 3 9.97 -1.95 -25.32
N SER A 4 8.97 -2.43 -26.05
CA SER A 4 8.15 -1.67 -27.01
C SER A 4 6.82 -1.19 -26.41
N LEU A 5 6.36 -1.81 -25.33
CA LEU A 5 5.16 -1.43 -24.58
C LEU A 5 5.42 -1.55 -23.08
N ILE A 6 4.96 -0.56 -22.32
CA ILE A 6 4.99 -0.54 -20.86
C ILE A 6 3.57 -0.27 -20.37
N MET A 7 3.11 -1.07 -19.42
CA MET A 7 1.85 -0.89 -18.73
C MET A 7 2.13 -0.61 -17.26
N LEU A 8 1.61 0.50 -16.75
CA LEU A 8 1.61 0.82 -15.33
C LEU A 8 0.22 0.56 -14.78
N ASP A 9 0.11 -0.47 -13.95
CA ASP A 9 -1.15 -0.89 -13.34
C ASP A 9 -1.36 -0.26 -11.96
N GLU A 10 -2.62 -0.24 -11.51
CA GLU A 10 -3.02 0.27 -10.20
C GLU A 10 -2.53 1.71 -9.92
N ALA A 11 -2.51 2.56 -10.97
CA ALA A 11 -1.96 3.91 -10.92
C ALA A 11 -2.59 4.84 -9.87
N HIS A 12 -3.79 4.49 -9.38
CA HIS A 12 -4.47 5.22 -8.32
C HIS A 12 -3.90 4.98 -6.91
N GLU A 13 -3.08 3.95 -6.71
CA GLU A 13 -2.36 3.77 -5.44
C GLU A 13 -1.32 4.87 -5.21
N ARG A 14 -0.87 5.54 -6.28
CA ARG A 14 0.04 6.70 -6.23
C ARG A 14 1.26 6.47 -5.34
N THR A 15 1.87 5.30 -5.52
CA THR A 15 3.12 4.92 -4.84
C THR A 15 4.29 5.74 -5.37
N ILE A 16 5.34 5.92 -4.55
CA ILE A 16 6.50 6.74 -4.92
C ILE A 16 7.14 6.25 -6.23
N ASN A 17 7.29 4.94 -6.36
CA ASN A 17 7.90 4.34 -7.54
C ASN A 17 7.08 4.59 -8.80
N THR A 18 5.76 4.51 -8.69
CA THR A 18 4.83 4.74 -9.81
C THR A 18 4.86 6.21 -10.23
N ASP A 19 4.88 7.14 -9.29
CA ASP A 19 4.97 8.58 -9.56
C ASP A 19 6.31 8.97 -10.21
N VAL A 20 7.42 8.37 -9.76
CA VAL A 20 8.73 8.54 -10.41
C VAL A 20 8.70 7.97 -11.84
N LEU A 21 8.11 6.80 -12.02
CA LEU A 21 7.97 6.18 -13.34
C LEU A 21 7.11 7.02 -14.28
N PHE A 22 6.08 7.73 -13.80
CA PHE A 22 5.29 8.64 -14.63
C PHE A 22 6.16 9.71 -15.28
N GLY A 23 6.99 10.42 -14.49
CA GLY A 23 7.88 11.46 -15.02
C GLY A 23 8.93 10.91 -16.00
N LEU A 24 9.53 9.76 -15.65
CA LEU A 24 10.52 9.09 -16.51
C LEU A 24 9.92 8.63 -17.84
N LEU A 25 8.76 7.99 -17.80
CA LEU A 25 8.11 7.41 -18.98
C LEU A 25 7.48 8.48 -19.85
N LYS A 26 6.96 9.58 -19.28
CA LYS A 26 6.52 10.75 -20.05
C LYS A 26 7.67 11.36 -20.84
N ALA A 27 8.85 11.51 -20.23
CA ALA A 27 10.05 11.98 -20.94
C ALA A 27 10.55 10.96 -21.98
N ALA A 28 10.47 9.67 -21.68
CA ALA A 28 10.87 8.60 -22.59
C ALA A 28 9.95 8.52 -23.82
N ALA A 29 8.63 8.60 -23.64
CA ALA A 29 7.64 8.56 -24.72
C ALA A 29 7.81 9.73 -25.70
N LYS A 30 8.19 10.92 -25.22
CA LYS A 30 8.55 12.06 -26.08
C LYS A 30 9.78 11.79 -26.97
N LYS A 31 10.76 11.03 -26.47
CA LYS A 31 12.00 10.70 -27.20
C LYS A 31 11.89 9.44 -28.06
N ARG A 32 10.97 8.53 -27.71
CA ARG A 32 10.75 7.24 -28.35
C ARG A 32 9.31 7.11 -28.83
N PRO A 33 9.01 7.53 -30.07
CA PRO A 33 7.66 7.40 -30.63
C PRO A 33 7.25 5.93 -30.86
N ASP A 34 8.20 4.99 -30.83
CA ASP A 34 7.96 3.55 -30.90
C ASP A 34 7.48 2.95 -29.57
N LEU A 35 7.70 3.64 -28.44
CA LEU A 35 7.30 3.18 -27.11
C LEU A 35 5.81 3.46 -26.86
N LYS A 36 5.06 2.42 -26.56
CA LYS A 36 3.65 2.52 -26.13
C LYS A 36 3.57 2.52 -24.61
N LEU A 37 2.79 3.43 -24.05
CA LEU A 37 2.52 3.53 -22.61
C LEU A 37 1.03 3.34 -22.35
N ILE A 38 0.69 2.44 -21.42
CA ILE A 38 -0.67 2.22 -20.94
C ILE A 38 -0.68 2.48 -19.44
N ILE A 39 -1.59 3.33 -18.96
CA ILE A 39 -1.79 3.59 -17.54
C ILE A 39 -3.18 3.06 -17.18
N THR A 40 -3.27 2.11 -16.26
CA THR A 40 -4.54 1.59 -15.76
C THR A 40 -4.81 2.05 -14.34
N SER A 41 -6.07 2.42 -14.08
CA SER A 41 -6.54 2.95 -12.81
C SER A 41 -7.98 2.50 -12.58
N ALA A 42 -8.32 2.17 -11.33
CA ALA A 42 -9.68 1.82 -10.91
C ALA A 42 -10.48 3.03 -10.42
N THR A 43 -9.87 4.22 -10.30
CA THR A 43 -10.56 5.45 -9.87
C THR A 43 -11.02 6.29 -11.06
N LEU A 44 -12.04 7.12 -10.83
CA LEU A 44 -12.64 8.00 -11.85
C LEU A 44 -11.80 9.25 -12.16
N ASP A 45 -10.66 9.46 -11.49
CA ASP A 45 -9.79 10.61 -11.77
C ASP A 45 -8.88 10.38 -12.99
N ALA A 46 -9.44 9.81 -14.06
CA ALA A 46 -8.72 9.58 -15.32
C ALA A 46 -8.36 10.90 -16.03
N VAL A 47 -9.07 11.98 -15.70
CA VAL A 47 -8.83 13.32 -16.26
C VAL A 47 -7.46 13.84 -15.85
N LYS A 48 -7.10 13.74 -14.56
CA LYS A 48 -5.77 14.16 -14.08
C LYS A 48 -4.64 13.39 -14.76
N PHE A 49 -4.82 12.09 -14.98
CA PHE A 49 -3.85 11.28 -15.73
C PHE A 49 -3.76 11.72 -17.20
N SER A 50 -4.90 11.95 -17.86
CA SER A 50 -4.95 12.41 -19.25
C SER A 50 -4.23 13.74 -19.43
N GLU A 51 -4.55 14.75 -18.60
CA GLU A 51 -3.91 16.07 -18.62
C GLU A 51 -2.39 15.95 -18.41
N TYR A 52 -1.96 15.18 -17.41
CA TYR A 52 -0.54 14.98 -17.14
C TYR A 52 0.19 14.27 -18.30
N PHE A 53 -0.45 13.30 -18.95
CA PHE A 53 0.10 12.55 -20.09
C PHE A 53 -0.26 13.17 -21.46
N LEU A 54 -0.28 14.50 -21.56
CA LEU A 54 -0.44 15.24 -22.84
C LEU A 54 -1.80 15.00 -23.51
N GLU A 55 -2.88 15.07 -22.75
CA GLU A 55 -4.26 14.82 -23.22
C GLU A 55 -4.43 13.40 -23.79
N ALA A 56 -3.77 12.41 -23.17
CA ALA A 56 -3.86 11.03 -23.59
C ALA A 56 -5.33 10.55 -23.60
N PRO A 57 -5.76 9.79 -24.63
CA PRO A 57 -7.15 9.35 -24.73
C PRO A 57 -7.52 8.43 -23.57
N ILE A 58 -8.66 8.70 -22.96
CA ILE A 58 -9.20 7.91 -21.86
C ILE A 58 -10.09 6.80 -22.42
N PHE A 59 -9.78 5.55 -22.08
CA PHE A 59 -10.62 4.41 -22.39
C PHE A 59 -11.25 3.87 -21.10
N THR A 60 -12.55 4.07 -20.94
CA THR A 60 -13.30 3.60 -19.77
C THR A 60 -13.93 2.25 -20.07
N ILE A 61 -13.56 1.23 -19.30
CA ILE A 61 -14.25 -0.06 -19.31
C ILE A 61 -15.45 0.05 -18.38
N PRO A 62 -16.70 -0.13 -18.87
CA PRO A 62 -17.87 -0.09 -18.02
C PRO A 62 -17.78 -1.22 -16.99
N GLY A 63 -17.87 -0.87 -15.71
CA GLY A 63 -17.86 -1.83 -14.62
C GLY A 63 -19.06 -2.78 -14.69
N ARG A 64 -18.84 -4.05 -14.36
CA ARG A 64 -19.90 -5.06 -14.19
C ARG A 64 -20.30 -5.22 -12.72
N THR A 65 -20.41 -4.11 -12.00
CA THR A 65 -20.76 -4.14 -10.58
C THR A 65 -22.27 -4.10 -10.39
N PHE A 66 -22.79 -4.99 -9.57
CA PHE A 66 -24.16 -4.97 -9.09
C PHE A 66 -24.37 -3.82 -8.09
N PRO A 67 -25.62 -3.36 -7.89
CA PRO A 67 -25.90 -2.30 -6.92
C PRO A 67 -25.51 -2.73 -5.50
N VAL A 68 -24.90 -1.81 -4.75
CA VAL A 68 -24.52 -2.00 -3.35
C VAL A 68 -25.30 -1.00 -2.50
N GLU A 69 -26.07 -1.50 -1.54
CA GLU A 69 -26.73 -0.65 -0.54
C GLU A 69 -25.70 -0.15 0.48
N ILE A 70 -25.66 1.16 0.72
CA ILE A 70 -24.72 1.77 1.66
C ILE A 70 -25.47 2.12 2.94
N LEU A 71 -25.02 1.56 4.06
CA LEU A 71 -25.54 1.85 5.39
C LEU A 71 -24.49 2.62 6.19
N TYR A 72 -24.92 3.64 6.92
CA TYR A 72 -24.07 4.46 7.79
C TYR A 72 -24.52 4.32 9.24
N THR A 73 -23.60 4.44 10.18
CA THR A 73 -23.96 4.61 11.60
C THR A 73 -24.62 5.96 11.81
N ARG A 74 -25.52 6.04 12.79
CA ARG A 74 -26.21 7.28 13.15
C ARG A 74 -25.30 8.25 13.90
N GLU A 75 -24.43 7.70 14.73
CA GLU A 75 -23.48 8.43 15.56
C GLU A 75 -22.06 7.89 15.33
N PRO A 76 -21.01 8.69 15.60
CA PRO A 76 -19.63 8.22 15.53
C PRO A 76 -19.36 7.10 16.54
N GLU A 77 -18.75 6.01 16.09
CA GLU A 77 -18.36 4.89 16.95
C GLU A 77 -17.01 5.18 17.63
N THR A 78 -16.95 5.04 18.96
CA THR A 78 -15.71 5.25 19.72
C THR A 78 -14.76 4.07 19.61
N ASP A 79 -15.30 2.85 19.56
CA ASP A 79 -14.56 1.61 19.36
C ASP A 79 -15.06 0.94 18.08
N TYR A 80 -14.35 1.21 16.98
CA TYR A 80 -14.72 0.65 15.69
C TYR A 80 -14.46 -0.86 15.59
N LEU A 81 -13.60 -1.44 16.44
CA LEU A 81 -13.34 -2.88 16.43
C LEU A 81 -14.54 -3.63 16.99
N ASP A 82 -15.02 -3.22 18.16
CA ASP A 82 -16.21 -3.83 18.75
C ASP A 82 -17.46 -3.64 17.87
N ALA A 83 -17.65 -2.43 17.34
CA ALA A 83 -18.73 -2.15 16.40
C ALA A 83 -18.64 -3.03 15.12
N ALA A 84 -17.43 -3.27 14.60
CA ALA A 84 -17.23 -4.17 13.48
C ALA A 84 -17.59 -5.61 13.84
N HIS A 85 -17.18 -6.10 15.01
CA HIS A 85 -17.51 -7.45 15.47
C HIS A 85 -19.02 -7.63 15.65
N ILE A 86 -19.71 -6.67 16.29
CA ILE A 86 -21.16 -6.68 16.46
C ILE A 86 -21.85 -6.73 15.08
N THR A 87 -21.40 -5.89 14.14
CA THR A 87 -21.95 -5.84 12.78
C THR A 87 -21.76 -7.17 12.05
N VAL A 88 -20.58 -7.79 12.14
CA VAL A 88 -20.32 -9.13 11.55
C VAL A 88 -21.28 -10.18 12.11
N MET A 89 -21.47 -10.21 13.43
CA MET A 89 -22.36 -11.16 14.08
C MET A 89 -23.82 -10.92 13.67
N GLN A 90 -24.26 -9.66 13.61
CA GLN A 90 -25.60 -9.31 13.14
C GLN A 90 -25.83 -9.76 11.70
N ILE A 91 -24.88 -9.48 10.80
CA ILE A 91 -24.95 -9.91 9.39
C ILE A 91 -25.05 -11.43 9.33
N HIS A 92 -24.19 -12.16 10.04
CA HIS A 92 -24.17 -13.62 10.07
C HIS A 92 -25.52 -14.24 10.48
N LEU A 93 -26.20 -13.63 11.46
CA LEU A 93 -27.45 -14.14 12.01
C LEU A 93 -28.71 -13.71 11.24
N THR A 94 -28.69 -12.56 10.56
CA THR A 94 -29.92 -11.95 10.03
C THR A 94 -29.95 -11.82 8.51
N GLU A 95 -28.79 -11.69 7.86
CA GLU A 95 -28.71 -11.48 6.41
C GLU A 95 -28.70 -12.82 5.65
N PRO A 96 -29.18 -12.86 4.39
CA PRO A 96 -29.17 -14.06 3.55
C PRO A 96 -27.75 -14.54 3.20
N PRO A 97 -27.58 -15.72 2.57
CA PRO A 97 -26.27 -16.24 2.21
C PRO A 97 -25.40 -15.25 1.42
N GLY A 98 -24.13 -15.17 1.80
CA GLY A 98 -23.13 -14.28 1.22
C GLY A 98 -22.00 -14.06 2.21
N ASP A 99 -20.76 -14.02 1.71
CA ASP A 99 -19.58 -13.87 2.56
C ASP A 99 -19.35 -12.41 2.96
N ILE A 100 -18.64 -12.25 4.07
CA ILE A 100 -18.38 -10.96 4.70
C ILE A 100 -16.92 -10.57 4.50
N LEU A 101 -16.65 -9.33 4.10
CA LEU A 101 -15.33 -8.72 4.08
C LEU A 101 -15.26 -7.58 5.09
N VAL A 102 -14.34 -7.67 6.04
CA VAL A 102 -14.10 -6.65 7.07
C VAL A 102 -12.77 -5.98 6.81
N PHE A 103 -12.74 -4.65 6.80
CA PHE A 103 -11.50 -3.89 6.66
C PHE A 103 -10.95 -3.47 8.03
N LEU A 104 -9.73 -3.92 8.38
CA LEU A 104 -9.00 -3.50 9.58
C LEU A 104 -7.61 -2.96 9.23
N THR A 105 -6.90 -2.38 10.19
CA THR A 105 -5.73 -1.55 9.87
C THR A 105 -4.41 -2.31 9.90
N GLY A 106 -4.31 -3.45 10.59
CA GLY A 106 -3.07 -4.20 10.69
C GLY A 106 -3.21 -5.57 11.32
N GLN A 107 -2.09 -6.30 11.35
CA GLN A 107 -2.03 -7.69 11.81
C GLN A 107 -2.57 -7.87 13.24
N GLU A 108 -2.12 -7.09 14.20
CA GLU A 108 -2.52 -7.22 15.61
C GLU A 108 -4.05 -7.11 15.78
N GLU A 109 -4.66 -6.08 15.18
CA GLU A 109 -6.11 -5.90 15.18
C GLU A 109 -6.84 -7.07 14.52
N ILE A 110 -6.29 -7.60 13.42
CA ILE A 110 -6.89 -8.71 12.67
C ILE A 110 -6.84 -10.00 13.49
N ASP A 111 -5.69 -10.34 14.07
CA ASP A 111 -5.49 -11.57 14.84
C ASP A 111 -6.39 -11.54 16.09
N THR A 112 -6.41 -10.42 16.83
CA THR A 112 -7.32 -10.24 17.97
C THR A 112 -8.79 -10.30 17.54
N SER A 113 -9.16 -9.71 16.40
CA SER A 113 -10.54 -9.78 15.89
C SER A 113 -10.95 -11.20 15.52
N CYS A 114 -10.03 -12.00 14.98
CA CYS A 114 -10.30 -13.41 14.69
C CYS A 114 -10.62 -14.18 15.96
N GLU A 115 -9.83 -13.99 17.02
CA GLU A 115 -10.04 -14.64 18.32
C GLU A 115 -11.37 -14.22 18.96
N VAL A 116 -11.68 -12.92 18.96
CA VAL A 116 -12.92 -12.39 19.55
C VAL A 116 -14.15 -12.93 18.82
N LEU A 117 -14.15 -12.95 17.49
CA LEU A 117 -15.25 -13.51 16.70
C LEU A 117 -15.39 -15.02 16.91
N TYR A 118 -14.28 -15.75 17.04
CA TYR A 118 -14.31 -17.18 17.31
C TYR A 118 -14.95 -17.49 18.67
N GLU A 119 -14.57 -16.77 19.73
CA GLU A 119 -15.17 -16.94 21.06
C GLU A 119 -16.65 -16.52 21.09
N ARG A 120 -17.03 -15.45 20.39
CA ARG A 120 -18.46 -15.04 20.25
C ARG A 120 -19.29 -16.11 19.54
N MET A 121 -18.77 -16.71 18.47
CA MET A 121 -19.43 -17.79 17.75
C MET A 121 -19.60 -19.03 18.63
N LYS A 122 -18.58 -19.39 19.41
CA LYS A 122 -18.63 -20.51 20.35
C LYS A 122 -19.68 -20.31 21.45
N ALA A 123 -19.88 -19.07 21.90
CA ALA A 123 -20.87 -18.72 22.93
C ALA A 123 -22.33 -18.85 22.45
N LEU A 124 -22.60 -18.74 21.14
CA LEU A 124 -23.96 -18.85 20.58
C LEU A 124 -24.50 -20.28 20.54
N GLY A 125 -23.65 -21.29 20.73
CA GLY A 125 -24.05 -22.70 20.74
C GLY A 125 -24.18 -23.33 19.35
N PRO A 126 -24.60 -24.62 19.28
CA PRO A 126 -24.56 -25.42 18.05
C PRO A 126 -25.70 -25.14 17.05
N ASP A 127 -26.72 -24.37 17.46
CA ASP A 127 -27.89 -24.09 16.62
C ASP A 127 -27.63 -23.00 15.57
N VAL A 128 -26.50 -22.29 15.67
CA VAL A 128 -26.09 -21.24 14.74
C VAL A 128 -25.17 -21.82 13.67
N PRO A 129 -25.39 -21.51 12.37
CA PRO A 129 -24.47 -21.86 11.30
C PRO A 129 -23.03 -21.47 11.60
N GLU A 130 -22.08 -22.33 11.24
CA GLU A 130 -20.66 -22.06 11.49
C GLU A 130 -20.16 -20.88 10.63
N LEU A 131 -19.31 -20.04 11.22
CA LEU A 131 -18.65 -18.90 10.59
C LEU A 131 -17.17 -19.22 10.41
N LEU A 132 -16.71 -19.32 9.17
CA LEU A 132 -15.30 -19.53 8.84
C LEU A 132 -14.57 -18.17 8.86
N ILE A 133 -13.69 -17.98 9.83
CA ILE A 133 -12.95 -16.72 10.04
C ILE A 133 -11.56 -16.85 9.42
N LEU A 134 -11.21 -15.95 8.49
CA LEU A 134 -9.93 -15.98 7.77
C LEU A 134 -9.25 -14.59 7.77
N PRO A 135 -8.00 -14.48 8.28
CA PRO A 135 -7.23 -13.25 8.25
C PRO A 135 -6.48 -13.07 6.92
N VAL A 136 -6.30 -11.81 6.47
CA VAL A 136 -5.46 -11.47 5.31
C VAL A 136 -4.72 -10.15 5.52
N TYR A 137 -3.39 -10.19 5.49
CA TYR A 137 -2.53 -9.01 5.55
C TYR A 137 -1.19 -9.31 4.86
N GLY A 138 -0.43 -8.26 4.53
CA GLY A 138 0.73 -8.39 3.62
C GLY A 138 1.85 -9.34 4.08
N ALA A 139 2.03 -9.54 5.39
CA ALA A 139 3.05 -10.45 5.94
C ALA A 139 2.58 -11.93 6.05
N LEU A 140 1.31 -12.22 5.72
CA LEU A 140 0.76 -13.57 5.86
C LEU A 140 1.36 -14.52 4.81
N PRO A 141 1.74 -15.77 5.17
CA PRO A 141 2.26 -16.75 4.21
C PRO A 141 1.29 -17.02 3.04
N SER A 142 1.83 -17.24 1.84
CA SER A 142 1.02 -17.43 0.61
C SER A 142 0.03 -18.58 0.69
N GLU A 143 0.38 -19.66 1.39
CA GLU A 143 -0.51 -20.81 1.59
C GLU A 143 -1.78 -20.40 2.36
N MET A 144 -1.62 -19.59 3.40
CA MET A 144 -2.75 -19.07 4.19
C MET A 144 -3.55 -18.03 3.41
N GLN A 145 -2.90 -17.19 2.60
CA GLN A 145 -3.58 -16.26 1.69
C GLN A 145 -4.41 -16.99 0.63
N THR A 146 -4.05 -18.22 0.23
CA THR A 146 -4.81 -18.93 -0.80
C THR A 146 -6.18 -19.39 -0.28
N ARG A 147 -6.28 -19.67 1.02
CA ARG A 147 -7.50 -20.18 1.67
C ARG A 147 -8.69 -19.22 1.58
N ILE A 148 -8.45 -17.91 1.42
CA ILE A 148 -9.56 -16.95 1.27
C ILE A 148 -10.29 -17.06 -0.05
N PHE A 149 -9.68 -17.67 -1.07
CA PHE A 149 -10.32 -17.90 -2.37
C PHE A 149 -11.21 -19.13 -2.38
N ASP A 150 -11.05 -20.04 -1.42
CA ASP A 150 -11.90 -21.22 -1.33
C ASP A 150 -13.35 -20.81 -1.00
N PRO A 151 -14.35 -21.41 -1.66
CA PRO A 151 -15.75 -21.12 -1.38
C PRO A 151 -16.13 -21.63 0.02
N ALA A 152 -17.04 -20.91 0.68
CA ALA A 152 -17.59 -21.38 1.95
C ALA A 152 -18.33 -22.72 1.76
N PRO A 153 -18.15 -23.71 2.65
CA PRO A 153 -18.92 -24.96 2.60
C PRO A 153 -20.44 -24.71 2.68
N PRO A 154 -21.28 -25.58 2.10
CA PRO A 154 -22.73 -25.42 2.14
C PRO A 154 -23.26 -25.27 3.57
N GLY A 155 -24.10 -24.25 3.79
CA GLY A 155 -24.68 -23.95 5.10
C GLY A 155 -23.74 -23.22 6.07
N LYS A 156 -22.51 -22.88 5.65
CA LYS A 156 -21.58 -22.04 6.40
C LYS A 156 -21.40 -20.69 5.71
N ARG A 157 -20.91 -19.70 6.46
CA ARG A 157 -20.52 -18.39 5.93
C ARG A 157 -19.04 -18.16 6.16
N LYS A 158 -18.35 -17.49 5.25
CA LYS A 158 -16.97 -17.05 5.44
C LYS A 158 -16.94 -15.56 5.79
N VAL A 159 -16.12 -15.20 6.77
CA VAL A 159 -15.72 -13.82 7.04
C VAL A 159 -14.22 -13.68 6.81
N VAL A 160 -13.87 -12.77 5.90
CA VAL A 160 -12.48 -12.41 5.64
C VAL A 160 -12.20 -11.08 6.33
N ILE A 161 -11.19 -11.06 7.19
CA ILE A 161 -10.75 -9.85 7.90
C ILE A 161 -9.42 -9.43 7.27
N ALA A 162 -9.43 -8.30 6.58
CA ALA A 162 -8.33 -7.90 5.71
C ALA A 162 -7.87 -6.46 5.94
N THR A 163 -6.60 -6.19 5.62
CA THR A 163 -6.14 -4.80 5.42
C THR A 163 -6.61 -4.26 4.06
N ASN A 164 -6.13 -3.07 3.70
CA ASN A 164 -6.35 -2.47 2.38
C ASN A 164 -5.83 -3.32 1.19
N ILE A 165 -5.15 -4.45 1.41
CA ILE A 165 -4.82 -5.40 0.34
C ILE A 165 -6.07 -5.96 -0.37
N ALA A 166 -7.20 -6.04 0.33
CA ALA A 166 -8.47 -6.44 -0.27
C ALA A 166 -9.17 -5.29 -1.03
N GLU A 167 -8.69 -4.05 -0.90
CA GLU A 167 -9.27 -2.86 -1.51
C GLU A 167 -8.97 -2.77 -3.01
N THR A 168 -7.77 -3.18 -3.43
CA THR A 168 -7.27 -3.16 -4.82
C THR A 168 -6.86 -4.57 -5.25
N SER A 169 -5.87 -5.14 -4.58
CA SER A 169 -5.04 -6.26 -5.04
C SER A 169 -5.69 -7.65 -5.03
N LEU A 170 -6.80 -7.87 -4.31
CA LEU A 170 -7.40 -9.21 -4.17
C LEU A 170 -8.88 -9.25 -4.56
N THR A 171 -9.25 -10.21 -5.41
CA THR A 171 -10.64 -10.48 -5.81
C THR A 171 -11.15 -11.72 -5.09
N ILE A 172 -11.87 -11.54 -4.00
CA ILE A 172 -12.50 -12.63 -3.25
C ILE A 172 -13.92 -12.82 -3.79
N ASP A 173 -14.17 -13.96 -4.42
CA ASP A 173 -15.50 -14.30 -4.91
C ASP A 173 -16.44 -14.64 -3.75
N GLY A 174 -17.72 -14.32 -3.92
CA GLY A 174 -18.76 -14.62 -2.93
C GLY A 174 -18.93 -13.58 -1.83
N ILE A 175 -18.21 -12.45 -1.87
CA ILE A 175 -18.43 -11.32 -0.95
C ILE A 175 -19.71 -10.57 -1.34
N TYR A 176 -20.68 -10.54 -0.44
CA TYR A 176 -21.92 -9.75 -0.56
C TYR A 176 -22.02 -8.66 0.49
N PHE A 177 -21.29 -8.80 1.60
CA PHE A 177 -21.36 -7.88 2.73
C PHE A 177 -19.96 -7.31 3.02
N VAL A 178 -19.86 -5.99 3.08
CA VAL A 178 -18.63 -5.29 3.47
C VAL A 178 -18.87 -4.56 4.78
N VAL A 179 -17.95 -4.69 5.74
CA VAL A 179 -17.90 -3.89 6.96
C VAL A 179 -16.69 -2.97 6.87
N ASP A 180 -16.93 -1.66 6.82
CA ASP A 180 -15.90 -0.64 6.63
C ASP A 180 -15.86 0.34 7.81
N PRO A 181 -14.89 0.17 8.73
CA PRO A 181 -14.60 1.14 9.78
C PRO A 181 -14.12 2.50 9.30
N GLY A 182 -13.66 2.61 8.04
CA GLY A 182 -13.21 3.90 7.49
C GLY A 182 -11.76 4.26 7.82
N PHE A 183 -10.94 3.32 8.27
CA PHE A 183 -9.53 3.56 8.62
C PHE A 183 -8.55 2.76 7.74
N VAL A 184 -7.33 3.28 7.65
CA VAL A 184 -6.17 2.64 7.02
C VAL A 184 -4.90 3.02 7.77
N LYS A 185 -3.94 2.11 7.83
CA LYS A 185 -2.60 2.38 8.36
C LYS A 185 -1.69 2.83 7.22
N GLN A 186 -1.12 4.02 7.31
CA GLN A 186 -0.26 4.58 6.28
C GLN A 186 1.03 5.15 6.84
N LYS A 187 2.08 5.14 6.02
CA LYS A 187 3.39 5.74 6.33
C LYS A 187 3.26 7.26 6.22
N ILE A 188 3.57 7.95 7.32
CA ILE A 188 3.59 9.41 7.43
C ILE A 188 4.97 9.84 7.92
N TYR A 189 5.60 10.70 7.13
CA TYR A 189 6.84 11.37 7.47
C TYR A 189 6.58 12.58 8.37
N ASN A 190 7.30 12.66 9.48
CA ASN A 190 7.32 13.86 10.31
C ASN A 190 8.64 14.63 10.09
N PRO A 191 8.61 15.79 9.41
CA PRO A 191 9.80 16.57 9.14
C PRO A 191 10.55 17.04 10.40
N LYS A 192 9.84 17.21 11.53
CA LYS A 192 10.46 17.66 12.78
C LYS A 192 11.30 16.57 13.45
N SER A 193 10.83 15.32 13.41
CA SER A 193 11.58 14.19 13.96
C SER A 193 12.50 13.52 12.94
N GLY A 194 12.34 13.83 11.64
CA GLY A 194 13.12 13.24 10.55
C GLY A 194 12.81 11.75 10.33
N MET A 195 11.72 11.23 10.89
CA MET A 195 11.40 9.81 10.88
C MET A 195 10.04 9.55 10.24
N ASP A 196 9.96 8.43 9.53
CA ASP A 196 8.70 7.86 9.07
C ASP A 196 8.03 7.09 10.21
N SER A 197 6.72 7.24 10.32
CA SER A 197 5.89 6.52 11.29
C SER A 197 4.67 5.92 10.62
N LEU A 198 4.20 4.77 11.10
CA LEU A 198 2.95 4.16 10.64
C LEU A 198 1.82 4.66 11.52
N VAL A 199 0.92 5.44 10.94
CA VAL A 199 -0.20 6.07 11.65
C VAL A 199 -1.51 5.58 11.06
N VAL A 200 -2.47 5.31 11.95
CA VAL A 200 -3.85 5.00 11.55
C VAL A 200 -4.56 6.32 11.23
N THR A 201 -5.18 6.40 10.06
CA THR A 201 -5.86 7.59 9.57
C THR A 201 -7.17 7.25 8.87
N PRO A 202 -8.13 8.18 8.79
CA PRO A 202 -9.31 8.01 7.97
C PRO A 202 -8.96 7.75 6.49
N ILE A 203 -9.79 6.95 5.83
CA ILE A 203 -9.68 6.70 4.39
C ILE A 203 -10.21 7.88 3.56
N SER A 204 -9.87 7.88 2.27
CA SER A 204 -10.48 8.81 1.31
C SER A 204 -11.86 8.31 0.85
N GLN A 205 -12.66 9.21 0.29
CA GLN A 205 -13.93 8.88 -0.34
C GLN A 205 -13.76 7.91 -1.51
N ALA A 206 -12.66 8.02 -2.28
CA ALA A 206 -12.30 7.09 -3.34
C ALA A 206 -12.06 5.67 -2.79
N ALA A 207 -11.28 5.55 -1.72
CA ALA A 207 -11.03 4.27 -1.06
C ALA A 207 -12.33 3.65 -0.51
N ALA A 208 -13.15 4.45 0.18
CA ALA A 208 -14.46 4.00 0.68
C ALA A 208 -15.41 3.52 -0.43
N LYS A 209 -15.34 4.09 -1.63
CA LYS A 209 -16.08 3.62 -2.81
C LYS A 209 -15.53 2.29 -3.32
N GLN A 210 -14.21 2.12 -3.37
CA GLN A 210 -13.58 0.86 -3.77
C GLN A 210 -13.91 -0.27 -2.80
N ARG A 211 -13.84 -0.02 -1.49
CA ARG A 211 -14.22 -0.97 -0.43
C ARG A 211 -15.67 -1.40 -0.59
N ALA A 212 -16.60 -0.46 -0.72
CA ALA A 212 -18.02 -0.77 -0.95
C ALA A 212 -18.24 -1.58 -2.23
N GLY A 213 -17.50 -1.26 -3.30
CA GLY A 213 -17.56 -1.97 -4.58
C GLY A 213 -17.19 -3.45 -4.51
N ARG A 214 -16.49 -3.90 -3.46
CA ARG A 214 -16.16 -5.32 -3.25
C ARG A 214 -17.41 -6.17 -2.97
N ALA A 215 -18.45 -5.60 -2.36
CA ALA A 215 -19.74 -6.26 -2.14
C ALA A 215 -20.57 -6.45 -3.43
N GLY A 216 -20.28 -5.67 -4.48
CA GLY A 216 -21.07 -5.66 -5.71
C GLY A 216 -20.50 -6.51 -6.84
N ARG A 217 -19.56 -7.43 -6.56
CA ARG A 217 -18.86 -8.20 -7.61
C ARG A 217 -19.61 -9.43 -8.07
N THR A 218 -20.24 -10.15 -7.15
CA THR A 218 -20.95 -11.41 -7.45
C THR A 218 -22.46 -11.18 -7.63
N GLY A 219 -23.04 -10.25 -6.87
CA GLY A 219 -24.46 -9.93 -6.92
C GLY A 219 -24.77 -8.65 -6.13
N PRO A 220 -26.05 -8.27 -5.99
CA PRO A 220 -26.45 -7.13 -5.16
C PRO A 220 -25.98 -7.32 -3.71
N GLY A 221 -25.24 -6.35 -3.18
CA GLY A 221 -24.60 -6.46 -1.87
C GLY A 221 -24.93 -5.30 -0.94
N LYS A 222 -24.36 -5.33 0.27
CA LYS A 222 -24.47 -4.26 1.27
C LYS A 222 -23.10 -3.87 1.80
N CYS A 223 -22.91 -2.59 2.06
CA CYS A 223 -21.73 -2.04 2.71
C CYS A 223 -22.14 -1.29 3.98
N TYR A 224 -21.68 -1.78 5.13
CA TYR A 224 -21.90 -1.19 6.45
C TYR A 224 -20.71 -0.32 6.80
N ARG A 225 -20.89 1.00 6.73
CA ARG A 225 -19.89 2.00 7.10
C ARG A 225 -20.06 2.36 8.56
N LEU A 226 -19.03 2.15 9.37
CA LEU A 226 -19.06 2.41 10.82
C LEU A 226 -18.77 3.88 11.16
N TYR A 227 -19.18 4.77 10.25
CA TYR A 227 -19.04 6.21 10.35
C TYR A 227 -20.29 6.86 9.77
N THR A 228 -20.55 8.09 10.18
CA THR A 228 -21.72 8.83 9.73
C THR A 228 -21.60 9.26 8.28
N GLU A 229 -22.74 9.45 7.61
CA GLU A 229 -22.78 10.01 6.25
C GLU A 229 -22.15 11.41 6.19
N ARG A 230 -22.28 12.19 7.28
CA ARG A 230 -21.65 13.51 7.41
C ARG A 230 -20.13 13.39 7.40
N ALA A 231 -19.56 12.47 8.19
CA ALA A 231 -18.12 12.25 8.22
C ALA A 231 -17.58 11.84 6.84
N TYR A 232 -18.31 10.97 6.13
CA TYR A 232 -17.96 10.59 4.75
C TYR A 232 -17.88 11.79 3.81
N ARG A 233 -18.85 12.69 3.87
CA ARG A 233 -18.96 13.81 2.92
C ARG A 233 -18.05 14.99 3.28
N ASP A 234 -17.97 15.33 4.57
CA ASP A 234 -17.42 16.60 5.04
C ASP A 234 -16.02 16.45 5.68
N GLU A 235 -15.65 15.26 6.16
CA GLU A 235 -14.37 15.03 6.88
C GLU A 235 -13.36 14.20 6.04
N MET A 236 -13.83 13.25 5.24
CA MET A 236 -12.95 12.43 4.40
C MET A 236 -12.49 13.16 3.13
N LEU A 237 -11.20 13.03 2.81
CA LEU A 237 -10.62 13.59 1.58
C LEU A 237 -11.21 12.90 0.33
N PRO A 238 -11.42 13.62 -0.80
CA PRO A 238 -11.95 13.01 -2.02
C PRO A 238 -11.09 11.87 -2.57
N THR A 239 -9.77 12.07 -2.58
CA THR A 239 -8.76 11.13 -3.10
C THR A 239 -7.63 10.96 -2.08
N PRO A 240 -6.91 9.83 -2.08
CA PRO A 240 -5.77 9.65 -1.20
C PRO A 240 -4.64 10.63 -1.55
N VAL A 241 -3.93 11.11 -0.54
CA VAL A 241 -2.71 11.91 -0.72
C VAL A 241 -1.60 10.99 -1.26
N PRO A 242 -0.95 11.33 -2.39
CA PRO A 242 0.12 10.54 -2.99
C PRO A 242 1.25 10.23 -2.01
N GLU A 243 1.85 9.05 -2.14
CA GLU A 243 2.90 8.59 -1.21
C GLU A 243 4.11 9.54 -1.21
N ILE A 244 4.46 10.10 -2.37
CA ILE A 244 5.58 11.03 -2.53
C ILE A 244 5.45 12.30 -1.65
N GLN A 245 4.24 12.70 -1.27
CA GLN A 245 4.02 13.89 -0.44
C GLN A 245 4.07 13.60 1.07
N ARG A 246 4.17 12.33 1.47
CA ARG A 246 3.97 11.89 2.85
C ARG A 246 5.05 10.93 3.37
N THR A 247 6.14 10.72 2.65
CA THR A 247 7.26 9.84 3.03
C THR A 247 8.61 10.53 2.94
N ASN A 248 9.63 9.97 3.60
CA ASN A 248 11.01 10.39 3.38
C ASN A 248 11.46 10.12 1.92
N LEU A 249 12.02 11.13 1.26
CA LEU A 249 12.42 11.11 -0.14
C LEU A 249 13.89 10.74 -0.37
N ALA A 250 14.70 10.53 0.67
CA ALA A 250 16.16 10.34 0.54
C ALA A 250 16.52 9.20 -0.45
N SER A 251 15.88 8.05 -0.34
CA SER A 251 16.12 6.91 -1.25
C SER A 251 15.68 7.21 -2.69
N THR A 252 14.55 7.90 -2.85
CA THR A 252 14.02 8.33 -4.15
C THR A 252 14.94 9.34 -4.84
N LEU A 253 15.36 10.39 -4.13
CA LEU A 253 16.23 11.43 -4.68
C LEU A 253 17.61 10.88 -5.03
N LEU A 254 18.14 9.96 -4.20
CA LEU A 254 19.39 9.25 -4.52
C LEU A 254 19.24 8.45 -5.82
N SER A 255 18.11 7.75 -5.99
CA SER A 255 17.83 6.97 -7.20
C SER A 255 17.70 7.86 -8.44
N LEU A 256 17.00 8.99 -8.34
CA LEU A 256 16.90 9.99 -9.42
C LEU A 256 18.28 10.56 -9.80
N LYS A 257 19.10 10.92 -8.82
CA LYS A 257 20.49 11.38 -9.05
C LYS A 257 21.34 10.30 -9.71
N ALA A 258 21.20 9.04 -9.31
CA ALA A 258 21.89 7.91 -9.94
C ALA A 258 21.47 7.69 -11.39
N MET A 259 20.22 8.01 -11.75
CA MET A 259 19.72 8.02 -13.14
C MET A 259 20.22 9.23 -13.96
N GLY A 260 20.98 10.15 -13.35
CA GLY A 260 21.52 11.35 -14.01
C GLY A 260 20.58 12.56 -13.96
N ILE A 261 19.52 12.52 -13.15
CA ILE A 261 18.58 13.63 -12.98
C ILE A 261 19.14 14.56 -11.91
N ASN A 262 19.82 15.61 -12.36
CA ASN A 262 20.48 16.56 -11.47
C ASN A 262 19.54 17.65 -10.95
N ASN A 263 18.60 18.09 -11.79
CA ASN A 263 17.61 19.10 -11.43
C ASN A 263 16.34 18.41 -10.93
N LEU A 264 16.25 18.26 -9.61
CA LEU A 264 15.16 17.57 -8.94
C LEU A 264 13.92 18.47 -8.75
N ILE A 265 14.13 19.78 -8.74
CA ILE A 265 13.06 20.78 -8.58
C ILE A 265 12.20 20.82 -9.85
N ASP A 266 12.84 20.78 -11.01
CA ASP A 266 12.17 20.80 -12.32
C ASP A 266 11.78 19.40 -12.81
N PHE A 267 11.91 18.37 -11.96
CA PHE A 267 11.43 17.05 -12.34
C PHE A 267 9.90 17.05 -12.45
N ASP A 268 9.39 16.51 -13.55
CA ASP A 268 7.98 16.53 -13.95
C ASP A 268 7.16 15.52 -13.12
N PHE A 269 7.02 15.76 -11.81
CA PHE A 269 6.10 14.99 -10.96
C PHE A 269 4.65 15.33 -11.29
N MET A 270 3.75 14.34 -11.21
CA MET A 270 2.31 14.60 -11.32
C MET A 270 1.80 15.45 -10.17
N ASP A 271 2.22 15.10 -8.94
CA ASP A 271 2.05 15.93 -7.75
C ASP A 271 3.43 16.07 -7.10
N ALA A 272 3.97 17.29 -7.10
CA ALA A 272 5.30 17.52 -6.56
C ALA A 272 5.32 17.31 -5.03
N PRO A 273 6.39 16.72 -4.47
CA PRO A 273 6.61 16.70 -3.03
C PRO A 273 6.83 18.11 -2.46
N PRO A 274 6.55 18.34 -1.17
CA PRO A 274 6.90 19.59 -0.50
C PRO A 274 8.41 19.90 -0.62
N LEU A 275 8.75 21.17 -0.91
CA LEU A 275 10.14 21.61 -1.05
C LEU A 275 10.96 21.33 0.22
N ASP A 276 10.40 21.57 1.40
CA ASP A 276 11.05 21.31 2.69
C ASP A 276 11.45 19.83 2.85
N SER A 277 10.59 18.91 2.42
CA SER A 277 10.88 17.47 2.44
C SER A 277 12.03 17.11 1.49
N MET A 278 12.08 17.73 0.31
CA MET A 278 13.20 17.53 -0.64
C MET A 278 14.52 18.08 -0.10
N ILE A 279 14.51 19.29 0.46
CA ILE A 279 15.71 19.92 1.05
C ILE A 279 16.23 19.05 2.20
N THR A 280 15.34 18.57 3.07
CA THR A 280 15.70 17.71 4.21
C THR A 280 16.32 16.40 3.72
N ALA A 281 15.73 15.77 2.70
CA ALA A 281 16.27 14.56 2.09
C ALA A 281 17.65 14.79 1.44
N LEU A 282 17.88 15.93 0.78
CA LEU A 282 19.17 16.28 0.19
C LEU A 282 20.24 16.54 1.25
N HIS A 283 19.89 17.28 2.32
CA HIS A 283 20.79 17.48 3.46
C HIS A 283 21.16 16.16 4.14
N GLN A 284 20.20 15.25 4.27
CA GLN A 284 20.44 13.90 4.78
C GLN A 284 21.45 13.17 3.89
N LEU A 285 21.23 13.11 2.57
CA LEU A 285 22.16 12.46 1.63
C LEU A 285 23.56 13.10 1.60
N HIS A 286 23.67 14.41 1.79
CA HIS A 286 24.94 15.12 1.91
C HIS A 286 25.68 14.79 3.22
N THR A 287 24.97 14.79 4.35
CA THR A 287 25.53 14.40 5.67
C THR A 287 26.11 12.99 5.63
N LEU A 288 25.44 12.16 4.85
CA LEU A 288 25.79 10.79 4.53
C LEU A 288 26.91 10.66 3.46
N SER A 289 27.49 11.75 2.98
CA SER A 289 28.52 11.70 1.92
C SER A 289 28.07 10.94 0.66
N ALA A 290 26.77 10.75 0.46
CA ALA A 290 26.21 10.16 -0.77
C ALA A 290 26.14 11.22 -1.87
N LEU A 291 25.98 12.48 -1.48
CA LEU A 291 26.13 13.66 -2.32
C LEU A 291 27.32 14.52 -1.85
N ASP A 292 27.98 15.21 -2.79
CA ASP A 292 28.99 16.23 -2.49
C ASP A 292 28.37 17.63 -2.29
N GLY A 293 29.21 18.63 -2.03
CA GLY A 293 28.78 20.01 -1.78
C GLY A 293 28.09 20.69 -2.98
N ASP A 294 28.29 20.16 -4.20
CA ASP A 294 27.62 20.62 -5.42
C ASP A 294 26.31 19.82 -5.67
N GLY A 295 25.96 18.90 -4.78
CA GLY A 295 24.78 18.05 -4.89
C GLY A 295 24.91 16.97 -5.97
N LEU A 296 26.13 16.60 -6.35
CA LEU A 296 26.44 15.52 -7.29
C LEU A 296 26.71 14.21 -6.55
N LEU A 297 26.48 13.10 -7.25
CA LEU A 297 26.60 11.77 -6.69
C LEU A 297 28.07 11.39 -6.44
N THR A 298 28.43 11.07 -5.20
CA THR A 298 29.78 10.61 -4.87
C THR A 298 30.01 9.16 -5.30
N LYS A 299 31.27 8.68 -5.23
CA LYS A 299 31.58 7.24 -5.40
C LYS A 299 30.82 6.37 -4.40
N LEU A 300 30.62 6.86 -3.17
CA LEU A 300 29.83 6.17 -2.16
C LEU A 300 28.35 6.16 -2.54
N GLY A 301 27.78 7.32 -2.89
CA GLY A 301 26.39 7.45 -3.32
C GLY A 301 26.04 6.53 -4.48
N ARG A 302 26.94 6.41 -5.47
CA ARG A 302 26.78 5.49 -6.61
C ARG A 302 26.77 4.02 -6.21
N ARG A 303 27.55 3.64 -5.19
CA ARG A 303 27.53 2.26 -4.68
C ARG A 303 26.24 2.01 -3.91
N VAL A 304 25.85 2.95 -3.05
CA VAL A 304 24.63 2.86 -2.23
C VAL A 304 23.38 2.81 -3.11
N SER A 305 23.33 3.57 -4.21
CA SER A 305 22.19 3.56 -5.14
C SER A 305 21.98 2.22 -5.88
N ILE A 306 22.99 1.34 -5.91
CA ILE A 306 22.88 0.00 -6.51
C ILE A 306 22.22 -0.99 -5.53
N PHE A 307 22.29 -0.72 -4.23
CA PHE A 307 21.63 -1.54 -3.22
C PHE A 307 20.17 -1.13 -3.09
N SER A 308 19.24 -2.10 -3.17
CA SER A 308 17.79 -1.85 -3.04
C SER A 308 17.46 -1.05 -1.77
N GLY A 309 16.44 -0.19 -1.88
CA GLY A 309 16.13 0.91 -0.94
C GLY A 309 16.11 0.60 0.55
N THR A 310 15.91 -0.66 0.95
CA THR A 310 15.96 -1.13 2.34
C THR A 310 17.32 -0.91 3.01
N LEU A 311 18.43 -0.95 2.26
CA LEU A 311 19.77 -0.72 2.84
C LEU A 311 20.06 0.76 3.10
N VAL A 312 19.43 1.68 2.36
CA VAL A 312 19.52 3.12 2.64
C VAL A 312 18.79 3.46 3.94
N GLU A 313 17.63 2.84 4.20
CA GLU A 313 16.87 3.00 5.44
C GLU A 313 17.62 2.44 6.66
N LEU A 314 18.27 1.27 6.53
CA LEU A 314 19.11 0.69 7.59
C LEU A 314 20.38 1.50 7.85
N TRP A 315 20.91 2.15 6.82
CA TRP A 315 22.07 3.02 6.96
C TRP A 315 21.70 4.39 7.56
N ASN A 316 20.49 4.89 7.32
CA ASN A 316 19.90 6.03 8.03
C ASN A 316 19.76 5.79 9.54
N GLN A 317 19.47 4.56 9.97
CA GLN A 317 19.33 4.22 11.39
C GLN A 317 20.68 4.01 12.10
N ASN A 318 21.72 3.55 11.39
CA ASN A 318 23.00 3.16 11.98
C ASN A 318 24.14 4.18 11.81
N SER A 319 23.94 5.29 11.08
CA SER A 319 24.98 6.33 10.92
C SER A 319 25.26 7.14 12.20
N CYS A 320 24.54 6.87 13.30
CA CYS A 320 24.90 7.36 14.63
C CYS A 320 25.97 6.50 15.34
N ALA A 321 26.40 5.35 14.77
CA ALA A 321 27.41 4.48 15.36
C ALA A 321 28.51 4.10 14.35
N ASP A 322 29.72 4.54 14.66
CA ASP A 322 31.03 4.09 14.16
C ASP A 322 31.53 4.55 12.78
N ALA A 323 32.47 5.50 12.85
CA ALA A 323 33.34 5.99 11.80
C ALA A 323 34.50 5.02 11.45
N ASN A 324 34.26 3.71 11.28
CA ASN A 324 35.30 2.77 10.83
C ASN A 324 34.81 1.81 9.74
N TYR A 325 35.37 2.00 8.55
CA TYR A 325 34.96 1.43 7.25
C TYR A 325 35.11 -0.11 7.13
N GLU A 326 35.83 -0.78 8.04
CA GLU A 326 35.94 -2.25 8.09
C GLU A 326 34.81 -2.92 8.91
N ASN A 327 34.19 -2.20 9.85
CA ASN A 327 33.09 -2.75 10.64
C ASN A 327 31.76 -2.69 9.89
N SER A 328 31.58 -1.77 8.94
CA SER A 328 30.33 -1.61 8.18
C SER A 328 29.98 -2.85 7.33
N ILE A 329 30.98 -3.55 6.79
CA ILE A 329 30.79 -4.80 6.03
C ILE A 329 30.45 -5.97 6.97
N LYS A 330 31.07 -6.02 8.16
CA LYS A 330 30.69 -6.99 9.20
C LYS A 330 29.28 -6.73 9.73
N ILE A 331 28.89 -5.48 9.92
CA ILE A 331 27.56 -5.06 10.32
C ILE A 331 26.54 -5.48 9.24
N LEU A 332 26.80 -5.22 7.96
CA LEU A 332 25.96 -5.71 6.86
C LEU A 332 25.84 -7.25 6.84
N SER A 333 26.93 -7.98 7.10
CA SER A 333 26.87 -9.44 7.21
C SER A 333 26.08 -9.93 8.44
N SER A 334 26.16 -9.23 9.56
CA SER A 334 25.39 -9.50 10.77
C SER A 334 23.90 -9.16 10.61
N PHE A 335 23.56 -8.10 9.87
CA PHE A 335 22.18 -7.74 9.55
C PHE A 335 21.53 -8.70 8.55
N ILE A 336 22.28 -9.22 7.59
CA ILE A 336 21.83 -10.31 6.71
C ILE A 336 21.54 -11.59 7.52
N ILE A 337 22.27 -11.82 8.62
CA ILE A 337 22.03 -12.94 9.54
C ILE A 337 20.81 -12.69 10.45
N ILE A 338 20.58 -11.45 10.90
CA ILE A 338 19.46 -11.08 11.77
C ILE A 338 18.12 -11.04 11.01
N TRP A 339 18.11 -10.66 9.73
CA TRP A 339 16.89 -10.60 8.90
C TRP A 339 16.50 -11.97 8.29
N LYS A 340 16.61 -13.05 9.07
CA LYS A 340 16.10 -14.36 8.68
C LYS A 340 15.03 -14.86 9.67
N PRO A 341 13.76 -14.49 9.48
CA PRO A 341 12.65 -15.35 9.87
C PRO A 341 12.13 -16.06 8.61
N HIS A 342 12.39 -17.37 8.55
CA HIS A 342 11.70 -18.35 7.69
C HIS A 342 11.32 -17.93 6.27
N ASN A 343 12.29 -17.98 5.34
CA ASN A 343 12.13 -18.69 4.06
C ASN A 343 13.50 -18.81 3.38
N GLY A 344 13.92 -20.06 3.14
CA GLY A 344 15.18 -20.36 2.48
C GLY A 344 15.06 -20.16 0.98
N PHE A 345 16.01 -19.43 0.39
CA PHE A 345 16.74 -19.70 -0.85
C PHE A 345 17.27 -18.39 -1.43
N LEU A 346 18.58 -18.12 -1.28
CA LEU A 346 19.47 -17.36 -2.18
C LEU A 346 20.79 -17.02 -1.45
N LEU A 347 21.61 -18.03 -1.16
CA LEU A 347 23.00 -17.83 -0.71
C LEU A 347 24.04 -18.06 -1.83
N GLY A 348 23.61 -18.30 -3.06
CA GLY A 348 24.50 -18.78 -4.13
C GLY A 348 25.22 -17.73 -4.97
N PHE A 349 24.80 -16.46 -4.97
CA PHE A 349 25.29 -15.49 -5.96
C PHE A 349 26.19 -14.36 -5.42
N LEU A 350 26.23 -14.13 -4.11
CA LEU A 350 26.93 -12.96 -3.56
C LEU A 350 28.43 -13.16 -3.25
N TYR A 351 28.93 -14.40 -3.20
CA TYR A 351 30.34 -14.63 -2.89
C TYR A 351 31.28 -14.58 -4.11
N CYS A 352 30.76 -14.64 -5.34
CA CYS A 352 31.60 -14.76 -6.54
C CYS A 352 32.03 -13.41 -7.15
N ALA A 353 31.35 -12.30 -6.83
CA ALA A 353 31.67 -10.98 -7.40
C ALA A 353 32.71 -10.16 -6.61
N TYR A 354 33.16 -10.64 -5.44
CA TYR A 354 34.01 -9.86 -4.52
C TYR A 354 35.51 -10.19 -4.55
N CYS A 355 35.96 -11.06 -5.46
CA CYS A 355 37.38 -11.36 -5.67
C CYS A 355 37.73 -11.38 -7.17
N LYS A 356 37.78 -10.20 -7.81
CA LYS A 356 38.67 -9.85 -8.94
C LYS A 356 38.24 -8.51 -9.55
N CYS A 357 38.90 -7.44 -9.12
CA CYS A 357 39.48 -6.36 -9.93
C CYS A 357 40.17 -5.38 -8.97
#